data_AF-D2Z8E8-F1
#
_entry.id   AF-D2Z8E8-F1
#
_cell.length_a   1.000
_cell.length_b   1.000
_cell.length_c   1.000
_cell.angle_alpha   90.00
_cell.angle_beta   90.00
_cell.angle_gamma   90.00
#
_symmetry.space_group_name_H-M   'P 1'
#
loop_
_entity.id
_entity.type
_entity.pdbx_description
1 polymer ?
#
loop_
_entity_poly.entity_id
_entity_poly.type
_entity_poly.pdbx_seq_one_letter_code
_entity_poly.pdbx_strand_id
1 'polypeptide(L)'
;MNRRFSLMVSLDSRVGPILVVGGGCVGERKVRTILSADFPVTLISPTATSGLQSLASKGLIKWHAREVTADDFLSHRLAVIALAKEDTEKILPTASKARCLVDCCGAGELGDWSLAAQFRTETNLVGVGSFGKSPSASADLRMNIQSWMESDRERPILFSRKSALARAQTMEAARALAKKGLPVEIKTMSTCGDEKQDCHLSAFGGNGAFVKCLEEAIMEGKGDGAIHSLKDVPSVLPDGLELVAVLPRASTSDVIVSNHKGGLEGLPAGAVVGTSSLRRKAQLAITRPDLDYTLIRGNVNTRLAKLQSGDADAIVLAKAGLDRLGISPEGATTLPFLPAPCQGIIAVEARSGSRLAEEFRAINHRPTWLMALAERELLESLQVGCHVPFAALSEWVGGELRLRAQTLSYDGRHIDFEGSLAVRSDDDARDLGRDVALSIKASTEAISMLEEKP
;
A
#
# COMPACT_ATOMS: atom_id res chain seq x y z
N MET A 1 -3.72 49.05 10.71
CA MET A 1 -2.94 47.79 10.59
C MET A 1 -1.51 48.07 11.03
N ASN A 2 -1.05 47.46 12.13
CA ASN A 2 0.37 47.50 12.49
C ASN A 2 1.18 46.80 11.39
N ARG A 3 2.00 47.55 10.65
CA ARG A 3 2.93 46.99 9.66
C ARG A 3 4.02 46.26 10.43
N ARG A 4 4.09 44.93 10.31
CA ARG A 4 5.20 44.12 10.84
C ARG A 4 6.24 43.92 9.74
N PHE A 5 7.52 44.08 10.08
CA PHE A 5 8.65 43.70 9.25
C PHE A 5 9.20 42.35 9.74
N SER A 6 9.31 41.38 8.84
CA SER A 6 9.71 40.01 9.19
C SER A 6 11.22 39.89 9.10
N LEU A 7 11.86 39.55 10.21
CA LEU A 7 13.29 39.26 10.31
C LEU A 7 13.49 37.87 10.91
N MET A 8 14.33 37.05 10.28
CA MET A 8 14.83 35.82 10.89
C MET A 8 16.01 36.14 11.80
N VAL A 9 15.93 35.70 13.05
CA VAL A 9 16.96 35.94 14.06
C VAL A 9 17.39 34.60 14.66
N SER A 10 18.70 34.36 14.73
CA SER A 10 19.27 33.26 15.51
C SER A 10 19.61 33.77 16.91
N LEU A 11 19.18 33.02 17.92
CA LEU A 11 19.50 33.29 19.31
C LEU A 11 20.69 32.43 19.74
N ASP A 12 21.51 32.93 20.65
CA ASP A 12 22.56 32.15 21.31
C ASP A 12 22.35 32.12 22.83
N SER A 13 23.25 31.41 23.52
CA SER A 13 23.17 31.16 24.96
C SER A 13 23.13 32.44 25.83
N ARG A 14 23.53 33.61 25.30
CA ARG A 14 23.51 34.89 26.04
C ARG A 14 22.11 35.38 26.35
N VAL A 15 21.08 34.84 25.68
CA VAL A 15 19.68 35.16 25.95
C VAL A 15 19.22 34.60 27.31
N GLY A 16 19.91 33.58 27.81
CA GLY A 16 19.53 32.88 29.04
C GLY A 16 18.34 31.94 28.84
N PRO A 17 17.74 31.43 29.94
CA PRO A 17 16.58 30.56 29.85
C PRO A 17 15.39 31.25 29.22
N ILE A 18 14.60 30.49 28.47
CA ILE A 18 13.32 30.95 27.91
C ILE A 18 12.22 30.62 28.91
N LEU A 19 11.43 31.63 29.28
CA LEU A 19 10.26 31.46 30.12
C LEU A 19 9.12 30.86 29.29
N VAL A 20 8.47 29.82 29.78
CA VAL A 20 7.23 29.28 29.19
C VAL A 20 6.13 29.37 30.23
N VAL A 21 5.03 30.04 29.91
CA VAL A 21 3.87 30.21 30.79
C VAL A 21 2.73 29.35 30.26
N GLY A 22 2.26 28.41 31.08
CA GLY A 22 1.20 27.47 30.72
C GLY A 22 1.70 26.06 30.37
N GLY A 23 1.24 25.07 31.13
CA GLY A 23 1.69 23.67 31.06
C GLY A 23 0.75 22.73 30.30
N GLY A 24 -0.13 23.26 29.45
CA GLY A 24 -0.99 22.46 28.57
C GLY A 24 -0.26 21.87 27.36
N CYS A 25 -1.00 21.24 26.45
CA CYS A 25 -0.45 20.58 25.25
C CYS A 25 0.33 21.54 24.32
N VAL A 26 -0.10 22.81 24.25
CA VAL A 26 0.59 23.87 23.48
C VAL A 26 1.93 24.22 24.14
N GLY A 27 1.92 24.39 25.46
CA GLY A 27 3.13 24.63 26.25
C GLY A 27 4.13 23.50 26.08
N GLU A 28 3.69 22.25 26.20
CA GLU A 28 4.56 21.08 26.00
C GLU A 28 5.25 21.08 24.62
N ARG A 29 4.50 21.37 23.55
CA ARG A 29 5.06 21.42 22.19
C ARG A 29 6.13 22.51 22.06
N LYS A 30 5.91 23.67 22.67
CA LYS A 30 6.87 24.79 22.66
C LYS A 30 8.11 24.47 23.48
N VAL A 31 7.95 23.89 24.67
CA VAL A 31 9.07 23.41 25.49
C VAL A 31 9.95 22.43 24.70
N ARG A 32 9.35 21.42 24.06
CA ARG A 32 10.10 20.46 23.23
C ARG A 32 10.84 21.13 22.07
N THR A 33 10.24 22.13 21.45
CA THR A 33 10.87 22.90 20.37
C THR A 33 12.10 23.64 20.86
N ILE A 34 12.01 24.29 22.03
CA ILE A 34 13.12 25.04 22.62
C ILE A 34 14.25 24.10 23.07
N LEU A 35 13.91 22.98 23.72
CA LEU A 35 14.89 21.97 24.14
C LEU A 35 15.62 21.32 22.96
N SER A 36 14.96 21.13 21.81
CA SER A 36 15.61 20.61 20.60
C SER A 36 16.68 21.55 20.01
N ALA A 37 16.73 22.79 20.49
CA ALA A 37 17.75 23.77 20.16
C ALA A 37 18.77 23.98 21.30
N ASP A 38 18.78 23.09 22.31
CA ASP A 38 19.65 23.13 23.48
C ASP A 38 19.54 24.40 24.33
N PHE A 39 18.36 25.04 24.34
CA PHE A 39 18.08 26.19 25.20
C PHE A 39 17.45 25.76 26.53
N PRO A 40 17.90 26.32 27.67
CA PRO A 40 17.29 26.04 28.95
C PRO A 40 15.89 26.65 29.04
N VAL A 41 14.98 25.93 29.69
CA VAL A 41 13.56 26.32 29.81
C VAL A 41 13.16 26.44 31.28
N THR A 42 12.55 27.58 31.62
CA THR A 42 11.81 27.76 32.88
C THR A 42 10.32 27.67 32.57
N LEU A 43 9.65 26.63 33.05
CA LEU A 43 8.20 26.46 32.92
C LEU A 43 7.51 27.01 34.18
N ILE A 44 6.54 27.90 34.01
CA ILE A 44 5.68 28.37 35.10
C ILE A 44 4.24 28.04 34.76
N SER A 45 3.64 27.16 35.56
CA SER A 45 2.25 26.75 35.39
C SER A 45 1.77 25.99 36.61
N PRO A 46 0.57 26.27 37.16
CA PRO A 46 0.01 25.52 38.27
C PRO A 46 -0.10 24.02 37.98
N THR A 47 -0.40 23.67 36.73
CA THR A 47 -0.52 22.29 36.24
C THR A 47 0.38 22.07 35.03
N ALA A 48 0.81 20.83 34.80
CA ALA A 48 1.61 20.46 33.63
C ALA A 48 1.19 19.08 33.14
N THR A 49 1.28 18.85 31.82
CA THR A 49 1.08 17.52 31.23
C THR A 49 2.08 16.50 31.79
N SER A 50 1.75 15.21 31.70
CA SER A 50 2.65 14.11 32.09
C SER A 50 4.00 14.17 31.37
N GLY A 51 4.01 14.61 30.11
CA GLY A 51 5.24 14.83 29.33
C GLY A 51 6.14 15.91 29.96
N LEU A 52 5.59 17.06 30.33
CA LEU A 52 6.32 18.14 31.00
C LEU A 52 6.80 17.74 32.40
N GLN A 53 5.96 17.03 33.16
CA GLN A 53 6.35 16.49 34.47
C GLN A 53 7.56 15.54 34.37
N SER A 54 7.57 14.68 33.35
CA SER A 54 8.71 13.78 33.08
C SER A 54 9.99 14.54 32.69
N LEU A 55 9.87 15.63 31.93
CA LEU A 55 11.02 16.48 31.59
C LEU A 55 11.57 17.18 32.84
N ALA A 56 10.70 17.68 33.71
CA ALA A 56 11.09 18.32 34.96
C ALA A 56 11.77 17.33 35.93
N SER A 57 11.22 16.11 36.10
CA SER A 57 11.82 15.11 36.99
C SER A 57 13.19 14.60 36.51
N LYS A 58 13.43 14.65 35.19
CA LYS A 58 14.74 14.39 34.58
C LYS A 58 15.71 15.57 34.65
N GLY A 59 15.29 16.71 35.23
CA GLY A 59 16.11 17.92 35.31
C GLY A 59 16.32 18.64 33.97
N LEU A 60 15.55 18.29 32.93
CA LEU A 60 15.68 18.90 31.60
C LEU A 60 15.04 20.29 31.52
N ILE A 61 14.07 20.58 32.40
CA ILE A 61 13.44 21.90 32.55
C ILE A 61 13.30 22.25 34.02
N LYS A 62 13.25 23.55 34.32
CA LYS A 62 12.91 24.04 35.66
C LYS A 62 11.42 24.35 35.71
N TRP A 63 10.62 23.53 36.39
CA TRP A 63 9.18 23.74 36.53
C TRP A 63 8.82 24.32 37.89
N HIS A 64 8.08 25.44 37.88
CA HIS A 64 7.44 26.04 39.05
C HIS A 64 5.92 25.86 38.97
N ALA A 65 5.38 25.03 39.88
CA ALA A 65 3.96 24.71 39.97
C ALA A 65 3.15 25.84 40.63
N ARG A 66 3.10 27.01 40.00
CA ARG A 66 2.37 28.20 40.46
C ARG A 66 1.99 29.10 39.29
N GLU A 67 1.21 30.14 39.57
CA GLU A 67 0.99 31.24 38.63
C GLU A 67 2.24 32.10 38.43
N VAL A 68 2.30 32.75 37.26
CA VAL A 68 3.40 33.64 36.89
C VAL A 68 3.32 34.98 37.60
N THR A 69 4.47 35.53 37.99
CA THR A 69 4.59 36.83 38.66
C THR A 69 5.39 37.83 37.82
N ALA A 70 5.43 39.10 38.25
CA ALA A 70 6.25 40.12 37.60
C ALA A 70 7.75 39.79 37.64
N ASP A 71 8.23 39.19 38.73
CA ASP A 71 9.64 38.84 38.91
C ASP A 71 10.10 37.77 37.91
N ASP A 72 9.20 36.88 37.50
CA ASP A 72 9.50 35.89 36.46
C ASP A 72 9.79 36.57 35.13
N PHE A 73 8.96 37.55 34.73
CA PHE A 73 9.21 38.31 33.52
C PHE A 73 10.45 39.21 33.63
N LEU A 74 10.73 39.79 34.80
CA LEU A 74 11.93 40.59 35.03
C LEU A 74 13.23 39.76 34.92
N SER A 75 13.14 38.47 35.27
CA SER A 75 14.29 37.56 35.26
C SER A 75 14.57 36.94 33.88
N HIS A 76 13.70 37.16 32.88
CA HIS A 76 13.80 36.53 31.57
C HIS A 76 13.67 37.56 30.43
N ARG A 77 14.49 37.43 29.39
CA ARG A 77 14.43 38.33 28.23
C ARG A 77 13.31 37.95 27.25
N LEU A 78 13.04 36.65 27.13
CA LEU A 78 12.05 36.09 26.23
C LEU A 78 11.08 35.20 27.00
N ALA A 79 9.80 35.28 26.65
CA ALA A 79 8.79 34.37 27.16
C ALA A 79 7.87 33.85 26.04
N VAL A 80 7.40 32.62 26.19
CA VAL A 80 6.34 32.01 25.38
C VAL A 80 5.12 31.83 26.26
N ILE A 81 4.03 32.51 25.90
CA ILE A 81 2.75 32.45 26.61
C ILE A 81 1.86 31.44 25.89
N ALA A 82 1.59 30.30 26.54
CA ALA A 82 0.76 29.21 26.04
C ALA A 82 -0.53 29.08 26.87
N LEU A 83 -1.25 30.20 27.00
CA LEU A 83 -2.52 30.31 27.72
C LEU A 83 -3.67 30.65 26.75
N ALA A 84 -4.91 30.61 27.23
CA ALA A 84 -6.04 31.18 26.52
C ALA A 84 -5.86 32.69 26.29
N LYS A 85 -6.58 33.25 25.32
CA LYS A 85 -6.42 34.66 24.93
C LYS A 85 -6.74 35.61 26.09
N GLU A 86 -7.82 35.34 26.81
CA GLU A 86 -8.30 36.16 27.93
C GLU A 86 -7.29 36.21 29.08
N ASP A 87 -6.60 35.10 29.34
CA ASP A 87 -5.58 35.02 30.39
C ASP A 87 -4.25 35.63 29.92
N THR A 88 -3.95 35.50 28.62
CA THR A 88 -2.80 36.16 28.00
C THR A 88 -2.92 37.68 28.12
N GLU A 89 -4.10 38.24 27.84
CA GLU A 89 -4.37 39.70 27.95
C GLU A 89 -4.18 40.23 29.38
N LYS A 90 -4.47 39.44 30.42
CA LYS A 90 -4.28 39.83 31.83
C LYS A 90 -2.80 39.97 32.20
N ILE A 91 -1.93 39.11 31.67
CA ILE A 91 -0.52 39.05 32.07
C ILE A 91 0.41 39.89 31.17
N LEU A 92 -0.03 40.20 29.94
CA LEU A 92 0.71 41.01 28.97
C LEU A 92 1.22 42.36 29.51
N PRO A 93 0.41 43.16 30.24
CA PRO A 93 0.89 44.42 30.82
C PRO A 93 2.07 44.22 31.79
N THR A 94 2.11 43.11 32.51
CA THR A 94 3.18 42.76 33.44
C THR A 94 4.46 42.42 32.68
N ALA A 95 4.37 41.61 31.63
CA ALA A 95 5.51 41.29 30.76
C ALA A 95 6.08 42.53 30.07
N SER A 96 5.20 43.41 29.57
CA SER A 96 5.58 44.67 28.92
C SER A 96 6.33 45.62 29.86
N LYS A 97 5.85 45.80 31.10
CA LYS A 97 6.54 46.59 32.14
C LYS A 97 7.92 46.03 32.47
N ALA A 98 8.06 44.70 32.47
CA ALA A 98 9.33 44.01 32.69
C ALA A 98 10.28 44.03 31.48
N ARG A 99 9.84 44.56 30.32
CA ARG A 99 10.57 44.53 29.04
C ARG A 99 10.94 43.11 28.59
N CYS A 100 10.11 42.14 28.94
CA CYS A 100 10.22 40.77 28.45
C CYS A 100 9.49 40.66 27.11
N LEU A 101 10.16 40.18 26.06
CA LEU A 101 9.53 40.00 24.75
C LEU A 101 8.74 38.69 24.71
N VAL A 102 7.47 38.75 24.29
CA VAL A 102 6.55 37.61 24.40
C VAL A 102 6.10 37.02 23.05
N ASP A 103 6.08 35.68 22.95
CA ASP A 103 5.36 34.92 21.91
C ASP A 103 4.02 34.43 22.47
N CYS A 104 2.91 35.01 22.02
CA CYS A 104 1.56 34.66 22.46
C CYS A 104 0.95 33.57 21.55
N CYS A 105 0.95 32.33 22.02
CA CYS A 105 0.45 31.19 21.26
C CYS A 105 -1.07 31.30 21.02
N GLY A 106 -1.50 31.33 19.76
CA GLY A 106 -2.91 31.44 19.40
C GLY A 106 -3.50 32.86 19.48
N ALA A 107 -2.72 33.84 19.94
CA ALA A 107 -3.06 35.26 19.94
C ALA A 107 -1.84 36.10 19.49
N GLY A 108 -1.25 35.70 18.35
CA GLY A 108 0.03 36.25 17.89
C GLY A 108 -0.01 37.74 17.52
N GLU A 109 -1.20 38.32 17.38
CA GLU A 109 -1.40 39.77 17.28
C GLU A 109 -0.99 40.53 18.55
N LEU A 110 -1.01 39.87 19.70
CA LEU A 110 -0.65 40.44 21.00
C LEU A 110 0.85 40.30 21.32
N GLY A 111 1.55 39.38 20.65
CA GLY A 111 2.96 39.10 20.91
C GLY A 111 3.95 40.04 20.20
N ASP A 112 5.16 40.14 20.74
CA ASP A 112 6.29 40.89 20.17
C ASP A 112 7.02 40.11 19.08
N TRP A 113 7.07 38.79 19.21
CA TRP A 113 7.72 37.86 18.29
C TRP A 113 6.91 36.57 18.18
N SER A 114 7.32 35.68 17.27
CA SER A 114 6.65 34.38 17.10
C SER A 114 7.66 33.27 16.88
N LEU A 115 7.60 32.21 17.68
CA LEU A 115 8.40 31.01 17.45
C LEU A 115 7.75 30.18 16.33
N ALA A 116 8.41 30.16 15.17
CA ALA A 116 7.99 29.41 13.99
C ALA A 116 7.94 27.90 14.26
N ALA A 117 7.08 27.19 13.51
CA ALA A 117 7.10 25.74 13.49
C ALA A 117 8.35 25.29 12.71
N GLN A 118 9.25 24.58 13.38
CA GLN A 118 10.56 24.25 12.80
C GLN A 118 10.80 22.75 12.68
N PHE A 119 11.64 22.35 11.73
CA PHE A 119 12.22 21.02 11.63
C PHE A 119 13.68 21.13 11.16
N ARG A 120 14.47 20.10 11.45
CA ARG A 120 15.87 20.01 11.09
C ARG A 120 16.08 18.81 10.18
N THR A 121 16.89 19.01 9.14
CA THR A 121 17.47 17.96 8.28
C THR A 121 18.97 17.87 8.61
N GLU A 122 19.71 16.94 7.98
CA GLU A 122 21.16 16.81 8.22
C GLU A 122 21.92 18.13 7.99
N THR A 123 21.51 18.92 7.00
CA THR A 123 22.23 20.14 6.58
C THR A 123 21.45 21.43 6.80
N ASN A 124 20.13 21.38 7.01
CA ASN A 124 19.27 22.57 7.06
C ASN A 124 18.40 22.62 8.31
N LEU A 125 18.18 23.82 8.85
CA LEU A 125 17.10 24.14 9.78
C LEU A 125 16.04 24.96 9.04
N VAL A 126 14.80 24.50 9.05
CA VAL A 126 13.69 25.15 8.33
C VAL A 126 12.62 25.58 9.32
N GLY A 127 12.28 26.86 9.30
CA GLY A 127 11.20 27.46 10.08
C GLY A 127 10.04 27.92 9.21
N VAL A 128 8.81 27.53 9.56
CA VAL A 128 7.57 27.90 8.87
C VAL A 128 6.66 28.64 9.84
N GLY A 129 6.25 29.86 9.47
CA GLY A 129 5.44 30.71 10.33
C GLY A 129 4.38 31.50 9.58
N SER A 130 3.20 31.62 10.19
CA SER A 130 2.10 32.49 9.75
C SER A 130 1.96 33.77 10.57
N PHE A 131 2.94 34.06 11.44
CA PHE A 131 2.88 35.16 12.42
C PHE A 131 1.62 35.13 13.29
N GLY A 132 1.19 33.93 13.68
CA GLY A 132 0.01 33.72 14.51
C GLY A 132 -1.34 33.80 13.77
N LYS A 133 -1.36 34.13 12.47
CA LYS A 133 -2.61 34.19 11.70
C LYS A 133 -3.25 32.83 11.45
N SER A 134 -2.43 31.79 11.28
CA SER A 134 -2.91 30.41 11.08
C SER A 134 -1.86 29.38 11.52
N PRO A 135 -1.86 29.01 12.82
CA PRO A 135 -0.94 28.00 13.35
C PRO A 135 -1.08 26.62 12.67
N SER A 136 -2.30 26.22 12.29
CA SER A 136 -2.56 24.98 11.57
C SER A 136 -1.93 24.98 10.17
N ALA A 137 -2.15 26.04 9.38
CA ALA A 137 -1.55 26.14 8.05
C ALA A 137 -0.01 26.15 8.08
N SER A 138 0.60 26.70 9.15
CA SER A 138 2.05 26.65 9.34
C SER A 138 2.55 25.23 9.63
N ALA A 139 1.78 24.45 10.40
CA ALA A 139 2.10 23.07 10.69
C ALA A 139 1.97 22.17 9.44
N ASP A 140 0.91 22.38 8.66
CA ASP A 140 0.68 21.64 7.41
C ASP A 140 1.75 21.95 6.38
N LEU A 141 2.07 23.23 6.18
CA LEU A 141 3.13 23.64 5.27
C LEU A 141 4.51 23.11 5.72
N ARG A 142 4.77 23.08 7.03
CA ARG A 142 5.98 22.46 7.59
C ARG A 142 6.07 20.98 7.23
N MET A 143 4.99 20.20 7.40
CA MET A 143 4.97 18.79 7.04
C MET A 143 5.21 18.57 5.54
N ASN A 144 4.62 19.42 4.68
CA ASN A 144 4.82 19.34 3.24
C ASN A 144 6.27 19.66 2.83
N ILE A 145 6.86 20.73 3.38
CA ILE A 145 8.25 21.10 3.08
C ILE A 145 9.22 20.04 3.63
N GLN A 146 8.96 19.51 4.82
CA GLN A 146 9.75 18.41 5.37
C GLN A 146 9.73 17.18 4.47
N SER A 147 8.54 16.75 4.03
CA SER A 147 8.39 15.63 3.09
C SER A 147 9.07 15.89 1.75
N TRP A 148 9.03 17.13 1.26
CA TRP A 148 9.72 17.51 0.03
C TRP A 148 11.24 17.50 0.18
N MET A 149 11.78 18.01 1.28
CA MET A 149 13.24 18.02 1.52
C MET A 149 13.81 16.65 1.85
N GLU A 150 13.02 15.77 2.47
CA GLU A 150 13.39 14.37 2.68
C GLU A 150 13.34 13.55 1.36
N SER A 151 12.80 14.12 0.28
CA SER A 151 12.68 13.46 -1.03
C SER A 151 13.97 13.45 -1.87
N ASP A 152 15.10 13.93 -1.33
CA ASP A 152 16.45 13.82 -1.91
C ASP A 152 17.10 12.43 -1.71
N ARG A 153 16.40 11.47 -1.08
CA ARG A 153 16.70 10.04 -1.27
C ARG A 153 16.27 9.66 -2.68
N GLU A 154 17.16 9.04 -3.48
CA GLU A 154 16.77 8.42 -4.76
C GLU A 154 15.51 7.58 -4.54
N ARG A 155 14.43 7.94 -5.25
CA ARG A 155 13.15 7.25 -5.10
C ARG A 155 13.32 5.82 -5.61
N PRO A 156 12.88 4.81 -4.85
CA PRO A 156 12.93 3.43 -5.33
C PRO A 156 12.18 3.32 -6.66
N ILE A 157 12.77 2.63 -7.62
CA ILE A 157 12.21 2.40 -8.95
C ILE A 157 11.44 1.08 -8.91
N LEU A 158 10.12 1.16 -9.11
CA LEU A 158 9.28 0.00 -9.34
C LEU A 158 8.99 -0.18 -10.82
N PHE A 159 9.23 -1.38 -11.32
CA PHE A 159 8.86 -1.75 -12.67
C PHE A 159 7.40 -2.17 -12.79
N SER A 160 6.83 -1.85 -13.95
CA SER A 160 5.48 -2.21 -14.36
C SER A 160 5.46 -2.62 -15.83
N ARG A 161 4.51 -3.48 -16.22
CA ARG A 161 4.22 -3.69 -17.64
C ARG A 161 3.53 -2.47 -18.23
N LYS A 162 3.65 -2.27 -19.54
CA LYS A 162 3.01 -1.13 -20.25
C LYS A 162 1.47 -1.16 -20.24
N SER A 163 0.85 -2.31 -20.01
CA SER A 163 -0.62 -2.44 -20.07
C SER A 163 -1.34 -1.52 -19.07
N ALA A 164 -2.52 -1.03 -19.43
CA ALA A 164 -3.31 -0.14 -18.57
C ALA A 164 -3.59 -0.77 -17.19
N LEU A 165 -3.88 -2.07 -17.15
CA LEU A 165 -4.14 -2.80 -15.90
C LEU A 165 -2.88 -2.88 -15.03
N ALA A 166 -1.73 -3.23 -15.61
CA ALA A 166 -0.47 -3.29 -14.87
C ALA A 166 -0.10 -1.92 -14.27
N ARG A 167 -0.28 -0.83 -15.03
CA ARG A 167 -0.07 0.53 -14.50
C ARG A 167 -1.04 0.85 -13.36
N ALA A 168 -2.33 0.48 -13.48
CA ALA A 168 -3.29 0.69 -12.40
C ALA A 168 -2.89 -0.05 -11.11
N GLN A 169 -2.41 -1.30 -11.25
CA GLN A 169 -1.90 -2.10 -10.13
C GLN A 169 -0.65 -1.48 -9.50
N THR A 170 0.30 -1.01 -10.32
CA THR A 170 1.51 -0.34 -9.84
C THR A 170 1.18 0.97 -9.13
N MET A 171 0.21 1.74 -9.64
CA MET A 171 -0.26 2.96 -8.96
C MET A 171 -0.92 2.66 -7.61
N GLU A 172 -1.63 1.53 -7.48
CA GLU A 172 -2.20 1.08 -6.21
C GLU A 172 -1.09 0.79 -5.17
N ALA A 173 -0.06 0.03 -5.57
CA ALA A 173 1.10 -0.25 -4.73
C ALA A 173 1.90 1.02 -4.40
N ALA A 174 2.16 1.89 -5.38
CA ALA A 174 2.86 3.15 -5.18
C ALA A 174 2.13 4.09 -4.21
N ARG A 175 0.79 4.15 -4.27
CA ARG A 175 -0.02 4.89 -3.28
C ARG A 175 0.07 4.28 -1.89
N ALA A 176 0.09 2.95 -1.78
CA ALA A 176 0.27 2.27 -0.49
C ALA A 176 1.65 2.58 0.12
N LEU A 177 2.71 2.54 -0.68
CA LEU A 177 4.08 2.85 -0.25
C LEU A 177 4.24 4.34 0.11
N ALA A 178 3.67 5.26 -0.67
CA ALA A 178 3.68 6.68 -0.37
C ALA A 178 3.01 7.00 0.98
N LYS A 179 1.91 6.32 1.34
CA LYS A 179 1.27 6.43 2.67
C LYS A 179 2.16 5.95 3.81
N LYS A 180 3.15 5.11 3.52
CA LYS A 180 4.18 4.65 4.47
C LYS A 180 5.43 5.53 4.46
N GLY A 181 5.42 6.65 3.74
CA GLY A 181 6.56 7.55 3.63
C GLY A 181 7.60 7.11 2.60
N LEU A 182 7.28 6.16 1.71
CA LEU A 182 8.17 5.66 0.67
C LEU A 182 7.62 5.96 -0.74
N PRO A 183 7.73 7.20 -1.24
CA PRO A 183 7.35 7.50 -2.61
C PRO A 183 8.30 6.81 -3.60
N VAL A 184 7.75 6.23 -4.67
CA VAL A 184 8.49 5.46 -5.68
C VAL A 184 8.42 6.11 -7.06
N GLU A 185 9.43 5.88 -7.88
CA GLU A 185 9.40 6.12 -9.33
C GLU A 185 8.85 4.88 -10.04
N ILE A 186 8.04 5.07 -11.08
CA ILE A 186 7.50 3.97 -11.87
C ILE A 186 8.14 3.96 -13.25
N LYS A 187 8.81 2.85 -13.60
CA LYS A 187 9.32 2.62 -14.96
C LYS A 187 8.54 1.50 -15.64
N THR A 188 8.13 1.72 -16.88
CA THR A 188 7.38 0.72 -17.64
C THR A 188 8.27 -0.03 -18.62
N MET A 189 8.06 -1.34 -18.74
CA MET A 189 8.78 -2.19 -19.69
C MET A 189 7.81 -2.95 -20.60
N SER A 190 8.22 -3.19 -21.85
CA SER A 190 7.58 -4.19 -22.71
C SER A 190 8.02 -5.59 -22.27
N THR A 191 7.13 -6.57 -22.36
CA THR A 191 7.47 -7.99 -22.14
C THR A 191 7.23 -8.79 -23.41
N CYS A 192 7.90 -9.93 -23.58
CA CYS A 192 7.69 -10.81 -24.74
C CYS A 192 6.22 -11.22 -24.90
N GLY A 193 5.49 -11.40 -23.78
CA GLY A 193 4.05 -11.70 -23.81
C GLY A 193 3.16 -10.52 -24.27
N ASP A 194 3.67 -9.29 -24.28
CA ASP A 194 2.99 -8.12 -24.85
C ASP A 194 3.22 -8.00 -26.37
N GLU A 195 4.37 -8.49 -26.87
CA GLU A 195 4.82 -8.29 -28.26
C GLU A 195 4.48 -9.46 -29.20
N LYS A 196 4.42 -10.70 -28.70
CA LYS A 196 4.11 -11.89 -29.53
C LYS A 196 2.68 -12.39 -29.29
N GLN A 197 1.73 -11.91 -30.10
CA GLN A 197 0.31 -12.25 -29.99
C GLN A 197 -0.06 -13.59 -30.66
N ASP A 198 0.79 -14.13 -31.54
CA ASP A 198 0.49 -15.23 -32.48
C ASP A 198 0.89 -16.64 -32.02
N CYS A 199 1.47 -16.82 -30.82
CA CYS A 199 1.93 -18.14 -30.33
C CYS A 199 1.17 -18.60 -29.08
N HIS A 200 0.84 -19.89 -28.97
CA HIS A 200 0.20 -20.47 -27.77
C HIS A 200 0.99 -20.16 -26.48
N LEU A 201 0.31 -19.99 -25.33
CA LEU A 201 0.96 -19.67 -24.04
C LEU A 201 1.84 -20.85 -23.60
N SER A 202 1.41 -22.07 -23.94
CA SER A 202 2.18 -23.30 -23.82
C SER A 202 3.41 -23.35 -24.74
N ALA A 203 3.42 -22.63 -25.87
CA ALA A 203 4.56 -22.60 -26.80
C ALA A 203 5.72 -21.72 -26.33
N PHE A 204 5.55 -20.93 -25.27
CA PHE A 204 6.61 -20.10 -24.69
C PHE A 204 7.47 -20.80 -23.64
N GLY A 205 7.34 -22.13 -23.46
CA GLY A 205 8.29 -22.91 -22.66
C GLY A 205 8.20 -22.67 -21.15
N GLY A 206 7.00 -22.43 -20.61
CA GLY A 206 6.77 -22.43 -19.16
C GLY A 206 6.69 -21.06 -18.50
N ASN A 207 6.25 -21.08 -17.25
CA ASN A 207 5.85 -19.95 -16.41
C ASN A 207 6.84 -18.77 -16.49
N GLY A 208 6.38 -17.56 -16.80
CA GLY A 208 7.20 -16.34 -16.66
C GLY A 208 7.30 -15.40 -17.88
N ALA A 209 6.60 -15.66 -19.00
CA ALA A 209 6.67 -14.81 -20.21
C ALA A 209 6.33 -13.31 -19.99
N PHE A 210 5.61 -13.01 -18.91
CA PHE A 210 5.23 -11.64 -18.51
C PHE A 210 6.09 -11.07 -17.36
N VAL A 211 6.96 -11.87 -16.75
CA VAL A 211 7.67 -11.56 -15.51
C VAL A 211 9.18 -11.47 -15.75
N LYS A 212 9.73 -12.36 -16.60
CA LYS A 212 11.18 -12.50 -16.84
C LYS A 212 11.92 -11.21 -17.19
N CYS A 213 11.38 -10.37 -18.06
CA CYS A 213 12.06 -9.11 -18.42
C CYS A 213 12.14 -8.12 -17.25
N LEU A 214 11.18 -8.17 -16.32
CA LEU A 214 11.17 -7.35 -15.11
C LEU A 214 12.18 -7.92 -14.10
N GLU A 215 12.19 -9.25 -13.92
CA GLU A 215 13.14 -9.98 -13.07
C GLU A 215 14.59 -9.69 -13.48
N GLU A 216 14.91 -9.82 -14.79
CA GLU A 216 16.23 -9.51 -15.34
C GLU A 216 16.63 -8.04 -15.06
N ALA A 217 15.71 -7.09 -15.22
CA ALA A 217 15.98 -5.68 -14.97
C ALA A 217 16.24 -5.37 -13.49
N ILE A 218 15.51 -6.01 -12.57
CA ILE A 218 15.77 -5.90 -11.13
C ILE A 218 17.15 -6.48 -10.83
N MET A 219 17.45 -7.67 -11.35
CA MET A 219 18.72 -8.37 -11.11
C MET A 219 19.93 -7.62 -11.65
N GLU A 220 19.80 -6.92 -12.78
CA GLU A 220 20.81 -6.01 -13.35
C GLU A 220 20.94 -4.66 -12.61
N GLY A 221 20.09 -4.41 -11.60
CA GLY A 221 20.13 -3.17 -10.81
C GLY A 221 19.54 -1.95 -11.53
N LYS A 222 18.69 -2.16 -12.54
CA LYS A 222 17.99 -1.08 -13.27
C LYS A 222 16.78 -0.54 -12.50
N GLY A 223 16.34 -1.25 -11.47
CA GLY A 223 15.29 -0.87 -10.55
C GLY A 223 15.28 -1.78 -9.32
N ASP A 224 14.38 -1.49 -8.39
CA ASP A 224 14.43 -2.02 -7.03
C ASP A 224 13.37 -3.09 -6.75
N GLY A 225 12.32 -3.13 -7.57
CA GLY A 225 11.28 -4.14 -7.50
C GLY A 225 10.32 -4.08 -8.69
N ALA A 226 9.35 -4.98 -8.72
CA ALA A 226 8.31 -5.02 -9.74
C ALA A 226 6.95 -5.36 -9.15
N ILE A 227 5.91 -4.89 -9.84
CA ILE A 227 4.51 -5.09 -9.46
C ILE A 227 3.83 -6.05 -10.43
N HIS A 228 3.21 -7.09 -9.87
CA HIS A 228 2.59 -8.16 -10.64
C HIS A 228 1.16 -8.44 -10.20
N SER A 229 0.37 -9.00 -11.13
CA SER A 229 -0.76 -9.83 -10.74
C SER A 229 -0.20 -11.17 -10.24
N LEU A 230 -0.46 -11.55 -9.00
CA LEU A 230 0.23 -12.70 -8.40
C LEU A 230 -0.06 -14.03 -9.12
N LYS A 231 -1.25 -14.16 -9.73
CA LYS A 231 -1.60 -15.33 -10.56
C LYS A 231 -0.73 -15.52 -11.81
N ASP A 232 -0.02 -14.48 -12.23
CA ASP A 232 0.89 -14.52 -13.40
C ASP A 232 2.35 -14.78 -12.97
N VAL A 233 2.63 -14.80 -11.66
CA VAL A 233 3.95 -15.05 -11.09
C VAL A 233 4.12 -16.56 -10.84
N PRO A 234 5.21 -17.19 -11.30
CA PRO A 234 5.49 -18.59 -11.01
C PRO A 234 5.49 -18.88 -9.49
N SER A 235 5.20 -20.13 -9.10
CA SER A 235 5.27 -20.56 -7.69
C SER A 235 6.71 -20.54 -7.16
N VAL A 236 7.67 -20.95 -7.99
CA VAL A 236 9.11 -20.87 -7.72
C VAL A 236 9.68 -19.63 -8.41
N LEU A 237 10.29 -18.73 -7.64
CA LEU A 237 10.94 -17.53 -8.15
C LEU A 237 12.41 -17.81 -8.52
N PRO A 238 13.02 -17.00 -9.40
CA PRO A 238 14.46 -17.07 -9.64
C PRO A 238 15.29 -16.78 -8.39
N ASP A 239 16.47 -17.41 -8.29
CA ASP A 239 17.40 -17.14 -7.20
C ASP A 239 17.77 -15.65 -7.13
N GLY A 240 17.71 -15.09 -5.91
CA GLY A 240 18.02 -13.68 -5.65
C GLY A 240 16.82 -12.73 -5.74
N LEU A 241 15.63 -13.23 -6.08
CA LEU A 241 14.37 -12.50 -6.00
C LEU A 241 13.43 -13.12 -4.94
N GLU A 242 12.60 -12.28 -4.34
CA GLU A 242 11.57 -12.70 -3.40
C GLU A 242 10.30 -11.85 -3.53
N LEU A 243 9.14 -12.45 -3.23
CA LEU A 243 7.94 -11.68 -2.96
C LEU A 243 8.08 -11.05 -1.57
N VAL A 244 7.92 -9.73 -1.49
CA VAL A 244 8.11 -8.98 -0.25
C VAL A 244 6.79 -8.48 0.34
N ALA A 245 5.78 -8.26 -0.51
CA ALA A 245 4.48 -7.81 -0.05
C ALA A 245 3.37 -8.22 -1.01
N VAL A 246 2.16 -8.38 -0.46
CA VAL A 246 0.92 -8.40 -1.24
C VAL A 246 -0.05 -7.35 -0.72
N LEU A 247 -0.86 -6.80 -1.62
CA LEU A 247 -1.94 -5.88 -1.24
C LEU A 247 -3.21 -6.66 -0.84
N PRO A 248 -4.19 -6.00 -0.19
CA PRO A 248 -5.49 -6.62 0.07
C PRO A 248 -6.10 -7.23 -1.20
N ARG A 249 -6.58 -8.48 -1.10
CA ARG A 249 -7.14 -9.21 -2.23
C ARG A 249 -8.41 -8.52 -2.76
N ALA A 250 -8.43 -8.21 -4.05
CA ALA A 250 -9.63 -7.75 -4.74
C ALA A 250 -10.57 -8.93 -5.08
N SER A 251 -11.68 -8.66 -5.77
CA SER A 251 -12.64 -9.71 -6.17
C SER A 251 -11.95 -10.90 -6.85
N THR A 252 -12.27 -12.10 -6.38
CA THR A 252 -11.77 -13.36 -6.94
C THR A 252 -12.58 -13.83 -8.14
N SER A 253 -13.78 -13.29 -8.32
CA SER A 253 -14.75 -13.74 -9.29
C SER A 253 -14.29 -13.58 -10.75
N ASP A 254 -14.69 -14.54 -11.57
CA ASP A 254 -14.73 -14.39 -13.01
C ASP A 254 -16.09 -13.81 -13.43
N VAL A 255 -16.08 -13.03 -14.51
CA VAL A 255 -17.29 -12.50 -15.15
C VAL A 255 -17.30 -12.92 -16.61
N ILE A 256 -18.49 -13.31 -17.09
CA ILE A 256 -18.77 -13.40 -18.51
C ILE A 256 -19.33 -12.07 -18.98
N VAL A 257 -18.82 -11.56 -20.10
CA VAL A 257 -19.33 -10.37 -20.78
C VAL A 257 -19.87 -10.84 -22.12
N SER A 258 -21.15 -10.62 -22.37
CA SER A 258 -21.87 -11.18 -23.51
C SER A 258 -22.57 -10.08 -24.31
N ASN A 259 -22.62 -10.26 -25.64
CA ASN A 259 -23.48 -9.45 -26.51
C ASN A 259 -24.96 -9.86 -26.41
N HIS A 260 -25.24 -11.04 -25.81
CA HIS A 260 -26.58 -11.54 -25.56
C HIS A 260 -27.06 -11.18 -24.15
N LYS A 261 -28.38 -10.96 -24.01
CA LYS A 261 -29.02 -10.77 -22.70
C LYS A 261 -29.09 -12.08 -21.94
N GLY A 262 -29.03 -12.03 -20.61
CA GLY A 262 -29.21 -13.20 -19.74
C GLY A 262 -27.91 -13.89 -19.30
N GLY A 263 -26.74 -13.29 -19.53
CA GLY A 263 -25.47 -13.84 -19.06
C GLY A 263 -25.14 -15.19 -19.72
N LEU A 264 -24.56 -16.11 -18.94
CA LEU A 264 -24.19 -17.45 -19.43
C LEU A 264 -25.42 -18.27 -19.88
N GLU A 265 -26.53 -18.18 -19.16
CA GLU A 265 -27.77 -18.91 -19.47
C GLU A 265 -28.45 -18.38 -20.73
N GLY A 266 -28.29 -17.09 -21.01
CA GLY A 266 -28.87 -16.44 -22.18
C GLY A 266 -28.13 -16.66 -23.50
N LEU A 267 -26.98 -17.36 -23.49
CA LEU A 267 -26.24 -17.67 -24.71
C LEU A 267 -26.96 -18.74 -25.55
N PRO A 268 -27.11 -18.55 -26.88
CA PRO A 268 -27.69 -19.56 -27.75
C PRO A 268 -26.83 -20.85 -27.77
N ALA A 269 -27.43 -21.95 -28.21
CA ALA A 269 -26.70 -23.20 -28.41
C ALA A 269 -25.61 -23.01 -29.48
N GLY A 270 -24.40 -23.51 -29.24
CA GLY A 270 -23.25 -23.30 -30.13
C GLY A 270 -22.65 -21.90 -30.10
N ALA A 271 -23.00 -21.05 -29.11
CA ALA A 271 -22.37 -19.73 -28.98
C ALA A 271 -20.86 -19.86 -28.76
N VAL A 272 -20.10 -18.95 -29.36
CA VAL A 272 -18.63 -18.93 -29.32
C VAL A 272 -18.15 -18.06 -28.15
N VAL A 273 -17.52 -18.69 -27.16
CA VAL A 273 -16.93 -18.01 -26.00
C VAL A 273 -15.42 -17.81 -26.16
N GLY A 274 -15.00 -16.55 -26.12
CA GLY A 274 -13.60 -16.14 -26.16
C GLY A 274 -12.89 -16.32 -24.81
N THR A 275 -11.98 -17.30 -24.71
CA THR A 275 -11.09 -17.46 -23.56
C THR A 275 -9.81 -18.21 -23.94
N SER A 276 -8.67 -17.75 -23.44
CA SER A 276 -7.38 -18.49 -23.53
C SER A 276 -7.08 -19.29 -22.25
N SER A 277 -7.99 -19.30 -21.27
CA SER A 277 -7.80 -20.02 -20.00
C SER A 277 -8.45 -21.40 -20.08
N LEU A 278 -7.64 -22.44 -19.95
CA LEU A 278 -8.11 -23.83 -19.93
C LEU A 278 -9.01 -24.11 -18.73
N ARG A 279 -8.68 -23.58 -17.54
CA ARG A 279 -9.56 -23.61 -16.36
C ARG A 279 -10.96 -23.09 -16.67
N ARG A 280 -11.06 -21.88 -17.24
CA ARG A 280 -12.37 -21.27 -17.55
C ARG A 280 -13.14 -22.06 -18.61
N LYS A 281 -12.44 -22.57 -19.63
CA LYS A 281 -13.03 -23.42 -20.67
C LYS A 281 -13.64 -24.68 -20.04
N ALA A 282 -12.88 -25.40 -19.22
CA ALA A 282 -13.35 -26.60 -18.55
C ALA A 282 -14.54 -26.32 -17.60
N GLN A 283 -14.48 -25.23 -16.83
CA GLN A 283 -15.59 -24.84 -15.94
C GLN A 283 -16.86 -24.43 -16.70
N LEU A 284 -16.73 -23.81 -17.88
CA LEU A 284 -17.86 -23.57 -18.76
C LEU A 284 -18.42 -24.89 -19.30
N ALA A 285 -17.57 -25.82 -19.73
CA ALA A 285 -17.99 -27.10 -20.30
C ALA A 285 -18.80 -27.97 -19.31
N ILE A 286 -18.55 -27.85 -17.99
CA ILE A 286 -19.37 -28.49 -16.94
C ILE A 286 -20.84 -28.04 -17.01
N THR A 287 -21.06 -26.74 -17.21
CA THR A 287 -22.40 -26.12 -17.09
C THR A 287 -23.10 -25.95 -18.45
N ARG A 288 -22.33 -25.74 -19.50
CA ARG A 288 -22.78 -25.48 -20.88
C ARG A 288 -21.86 -26.22 -21.87
N PRO A 289 -21.99 -27.55 -21.98
CA PRO A 289 -21.16 -28.37 -22.86
C PRO A 289 -21.41 -28.12 -24.36
N ASP A 290 -22.47 -27.38 -24.70
CA ASP A 290 -22.88 -27.02 -26.06
C ASP A 290 -22.18 -25.78 -26.61
N LEU A 291 -21.33 -25.10 -25.83
CA LEU A 291 -20.63 -23.89 -26.24
C LEU A 291 -19.38 -24.21 -27.06
N ASP A 292 -19.15 -23.38 -28.08
CA ASP A 292 -17.91 -23.36 -28.84
C ASP A 292 -16.91 -22.37 -28.21
N TYR A 293 -15.63 -22.51 -28.54
CA TYR A 293 -14.57 -21.70 -27.93
C TYR A 293 -13.60 -21.15 -28.95
N THR A 294 -13.22 -19.89 -28.77
CA THR A 294 -12.16 -19.24 -29.54
C THR A 294 -11.08 -18.68 -28.64
N LEU A 295 -9.83 -18.69 -29.12
CA LEU A 295 -8.71 -18.11 -28.40
C LEU A 295 -8.77 -16.59 -28.50
N ILE A 296 -8.99 -15.93 -27.36
CA ILE A 296 -8.91 -14.48 -27.28
C ILE A 296 -7.69 -14.02 -26.47
N ARG A 297 -6.91 -13.13 -27.07
CA ARG A 297 -5.68 -12.57 -26.53
C ARG A 297 -5.66 -11.04 -26.61
N GLY A 298 -4.68 -10.47 -25.92
CA GLY A 298 -4.55 -9.04 -25.70
C GLY A 298 -4.94 -8.63 -24.29
N ASN A 299 -4.73 -7.35 -23.99
CA ASN A 299 -5.14 -6.75 -22.73
C ASN A 299 -6.69 -6.64 -22.65
N VAL A 300 -7.22 -6.22 -21.51
CA VAL A 300 -8.67 -6.12 -21.27
C VAL A 300 -9.39 -5.32 -22.37
N ASN A 301 -8.85 -4.16 -22.77
CA ASN A 301 -9.47 -3.30 -23.78
C ASN A 301 -9.48 -3.98 -25.16
N THR A 302 -8.38 -4.64 -25.54
CA THR A 302 -8.32 -5.40 -26.81
C THR A 302 -9.37 -6.51 -26.83
N ARG A 303 -9.55 -7.23 -25.72
CA ARG A 303 -10.54 -8.32 -25.64
C ARG A 303 -11.97 -7.79 -25.72
N LEU A 304 -12.27 -6.67 -25.05
CA LEU A 304 -13.58 -6.02 -25.14
C LEU A 304 -13.87 -5.51 -26.57
N ALA A 305 -12.87 -4.96 -27.26
CA ALA A 305 -13.03 -4.55 -28.65
C ALA A 305 -13.30 -5.75 -29.60
N LYS A 306 -12.65 -6.90 -29.35
CA LYS A 306 -12.92 -8.15 -30.07
C LYS A 306 -14.34 -8.68 -29.84
N LEU A 307 -14.84 -8.61 -28.61
CA LEU A 307 -16.25 -8.90 -28.31
C LEU A 307 -17.19 -7.97 -29.09
N GLN A 308 -16.91 -6.66 -29.11
CA GLN A 308 -17.75 -5.68 -29.81
C GLN A 308 -17.74 -5.83 -31.33
N SER A 309 -16.67 -6.37 -31.91
CA SER A 309 -16.54 -6.63 -33.34
C SER A 309 -17.16 -7.96 -33.78
N GLY A 310 -17.64 -8.77 -32.83
CA GLY A 310 -18.27 -10.06 -33.12
C GLY A 310 -17.30 -11.22 -33.29
N ASP A 311 -16.03 -11.08 -32.87
CA ASP A 311 -15.05 -12.18 -32.88
C ASP A 311 -15.43 -13.32 -31.92
N ALA A 312 -16.32 -13.04 -30.95
CA ALA A 312 -16.92 -13.99 -30.03
C ALA A 312 -18.30 -13.47 -29.58
N ASP A 313 -19.21 -14.37 -29.20
CA ASP A 313 -20.53 -14.01 -28.66
C ASP A 313 -20.43 -13.56 -27.19
N ALA A 314 -19.44 -14.10 -26.47
CA ALA A 314 -19.10 -13.70 -25.11
C ALA A 314 -17.61 -13.90 -24.82
N ILE A 315 -17.09 -13.22 -23.80
CA ILE A 315 -15.72 -13.40 -23.29
C ILE A 315 -15.72 -13.53 -21.78
N VAL A 316 -14.69 -14.19 -21.22
CA VAL A 316 -14.53 -14.30 -19.77
C VAL A 316 -13.34 -13.48 -19.28
N LEU A 317 -13.58 -12.62 -18.29
CA LEU A 317 -12.59 -11.72 -17.67
C LEU A 317 -12.56 -11.90 -16.14
N ALA A 318 -11.48 -11.46 -15.50
CA ALA A 318 -11.42 -11.40 -14.05
C ALA A 318 -12.07 -10.09 -13.57
N LYS A 319 -13.00 -10.15 -12.61
CA LYS A 319 -13.69 -8.98 -12.10
C LYS A 319 -12.73 -7.92 -11.55
N ALA A 320 -11.73 -8.33 -10.78
CA ALA A 320 -10.70 -7.42 -10.26
C ALA A 320 -9.93 -6.64 -11.34
N GLY A 321 -9.82 -7.17 -12.57
CA GLY A 321 -9.20 -6.44 -13.68
C GLY A 321 -10.08 -5.31 -14.21
N LEU A 322 -11.38 -5.56 -14.30
CA LEU A 322 -12.38 -4.57 -14.70
C LEU A 322 -12.53 -3.46 -13.66
N ASP A 323 -12.68 -3.85 -12.39
CA ASP A 323 -12.85 -2.92 -11.27
C ASP A 323 -11.67 -1.93 -11.17
N ARG A 324 -10.42 -2.41 -11.31
CA ARG A 324 -9.22 -1.56 -11.28
C ARG A 324 -9.11 -0.59 -12.45
N LEU A 325 -9.69 -0.95 -13.59
CA LEU A 325 -9.73 -0.08 -14.76
C LEU A 325 -10.94 0.87 -14.74
N GLY A 326 -11.86 0.71 -13.79
CA GLY A 326 -13.12 1.46 -13.75
C GLY A 326 -14.03 1.11 -14.93
N ILE A 327 -13.92 -0.10 -15.48
CA ILE A 327 -14.71 -0.57 -16.62
C ILE A 327 -15.85 -1.44 -16.11
N SER A 328 -17.08 -1.10 -16.48
CA SER A 328 -18.29 -1.89 -16.20
C SER A 328 -18.97 -2.21 -17.52
N PRO A 329 -18.60 -3.30 -18.19
CA PRO A 329 -19.21 -3.67 -19.47
C PRO A 329 -20.70 -3.99 -19.29
N GLU A 330 -21.52 -3.56 -20.25
CA GLU A 330 -22.91 -4.01 -20.34
C GLU A 330 -22.95 -5.53 -20.58
N GLY A 331 -23.94 -6.21 -20.02
CA GLY A 331 -24.05 -7.67 -20.13
C GLY A 331 -23.03 -8.47 -19.29
N ALA A 332 -22.25 -7.81 -18.43
CA ALA A 332 -21.35 -8.50 -17.51
C ALA A 332 -22.11 -9.20 -16.37
N THR A 333 -21.94 -10.52 -16.24
CA THR A 333 -22.52 -11.32 -15.14
C THR A 333 -21.44 -12.17 -14.46
N THR A 334 -21.50 -12.28 -13.14
CA THR A 334 -20.57 -13.10 -12.34
C THR A 334 -20.79 -14.58 -12.57
N LEU A 335 -19.71 -15.33 -12.72
CA LEU A 335 -19.71 -16.79 -12.85
C LEU A 335 -19.42 -17.45 -11.49
N PRO A 336 -20.07 -18.59 -11.16
CA PRO A 336 -19.84 -19.33 -9.91
C PRO A 336 -18.57 -20.19 -9.97
N PHE A 337 -17.49 -19.66 -10.53
CA PHE A 337 -16.26 -20.41 -10.81
C PHE A 337 -15.30 -20.34 -9.63
N LEU A 338 -14.68 -21.49 -9.32
CA LEU A 338 -13.46 -21.47 -8.51
C LEU A 338 -12.36 -20.76 -9.32
N PRO A 339 -11.71 -19.72 -8.79
CA PRO A 339 -10.83 -18.86 -9.56
C PRO A 339 -9.47 -19.51 -9.84
N ALA A 340 -8.67 -18.83 -10.67
CA ALA A 340 -7.25 -19.16 -10.75
C ALA A 340 -6.59 -18.88 -9.38
N PRO A 341 -5.61 -19.72 -8.96
CA PRO A 341 -4.80 -19.43 -7.79
C PRO A 341 -4.26 -17.99 -7.84
N CYS A 342 -4.31 -17.32 -6.69
CA CYS A 342 -3.88 -15.95 -6.44
C CYS A 342 -4.59 -14.88 -7.28
N GLN A 343 -5.72 -15.20 -7.92
CA GLN A 343 -6.51 -14.21 -8.64
C GLN A 343 -6.98 -13.08 -7.70
N GLY A 344 -6.84 -11.84 -8.17
CA GLY A 344 -7.21 -10.64 -7.43
C GLY A 344 -6.09 -10.02 -6.59
N ILE A 345 -4.97 -10.72 -6.40
CA ILE A 345 -3.86 -10.28 -5.56
C ILE A 345 -2.82 -9.51 -6.39
N ILE A 346 -2.42 -8.33 -5.91
CA ILE A 346 -1.24 -7.60 -6.39
C ILE A 346 -0.07 -8.00 -5.50
N ALA A 347 1.06 -8.32 -6.12
CA ALA A 347 2.30 -8.67 -5.41
C ALA A 347 3.44 -7.72 -5.79
N VAL A 348 4.31 -7.49 -4.81
CA VAL A 348 5.58 -6.79 -4.93
C VAL A 348 6.70 -7.83 -4.89
N GLU A 349 7.49 -7.87 -5.96
CA GLU A 349 8.72 -8.64 -6.04
C GLU A 349 9.91 -7.69 -5.89
N ALA A 350 10.97 -8.12 -5.21
CA ALA A 350 12.20 -7.34 -5.06
C ALA A 350 13.42 -8.25 -4.91
N ARG A 351 14.62 -7.64 -4.94
CA ARG A 351 15.87 -8.34 -4.69
C ARG A 351 15.95 -8.84 -3.25
N SER A 352 16.23 -10.12 -3.08
CA SER A 352 16.29 -10.77 -1.78
C SER A 352 17.31 -10.12 -0.85
N GLY A 353 16.90 -9.86 0.39
CA GLY A 353 17.77 -9.29 1.44
C GLY A 353 18.21 -7.84 1.22
N SER A 354 17.70 -7.16 0.19
CA SER A 354 17.99 -5.73 -0.02
C SER A 354 17.30 -4.85 1.04
N ARG A 355 17.85 -3.67 1.32
CA ARG A 355 17.19 -2.70 2.22
C ARG A 355 15.77 -2.36 1.75
N LEU A 356 15.60 -2.20 0.43
CA LEU A 356 14.31 -1.85 -0.17
C LEU A 356 13.29 -2.99 -0.10
N ALA A 357 13.73 -4.25 -0.15
CA ALA A 357 12.85 -5.39 0.14
C ALA A 357 12.21 -5.27 1.52
N GLU A 358 12.98 -4.90 2.56
CA GLU A 358 12.46 -4.67 3.90
C GLU A 358 11.51 -3.46 3.96
N GLU A 359 11.85 -2.35 3.28
CA GLU A 359 10.98 -1.17 3.21
C GLU A 359 9.65 -1.48 2.49
N PHE A 360 9.66 -2.31 1.45
CA PHE A 360 8.46 -2.73 0.73
C PHE A 360 7.56 -3.67 1.54
N ARG A 361 8.11 -4.45 2.50
CA ARG A 361 7.30 -5.27 3.42
C ARG A 361 6.29 -4.45 4.23
N ALA A 362 6.51 -3.13 4.39
CA ALA A 362 5.63 -2.23 5.12
C ALA A 362 4.19 -2.13 4.56
N ILE A 363 3.96 -2.52 3.30
CA ILE A 363 2.62 -2.54 2.67
C ILE A 363 2.01 -3.94 2.62
N ASN A 364 2.69 -4.96 3.16
CA ASN A 364 2.21 -6.33 3.13
C ASN A 364 0.90 -6.48 3.92
N HIS A 365 -0.12 -7.04 3.27
CA HIS A 365 -1.39 -7.38 3.89
C HIS A 365 -1.38 -8.83 4.38
N ARG A 366 -1.10 -9.01 5.68
CA ARG A 366 -0.90 -10.33 6.31
C ARG A 366 -2.00 -11.37 6.03
N PRO A 367 -3.30 -11.07 6.11
CA PRO A 367 -4.35 -12.03 5.78
C PRO A 367 -4.30 -12.50 4.31
N THR A 368 -3.97 -11.60 3.38
CA THR A 368 -3.85 -11.95 1.96
C THR A 368 -2.55 -12.70 1.68
N TRP A 369 -1.47 -12.38 2.39
CA TRP A 369 -0.21 -13.11 2.31
C TRP A 369 -0.39 -14.59 2.65
N LEU A 370 -1.06 -14.88 3.76
CA LEU A 370 -1.31 -16.26 4.20
C LEU A 370 -2.22 -17.03 3.21
N MET A 371 -3.26 -16.38 2.67
CA MET A 371 -4.08 -16.96 1.59
C MET A 371 -3.23 -17.29 0.35
N ALA A 372 -2.36 -16.36 -0.06
CA ALA A 372 -1.49 -16.54 -1.20
C ALA A 372 -0.46 -17.65 -1.00
N LEU A 373 0.13 -17.75 0.20
CA LEU A 373 1.10 -18.80 0.52
C LEU A 373 0.49 -20.20 0.40
N ALA A 374 -0.71 -20.41 0.96
CA ALA A 374 -1.39 -21.71 0.87
C ALA A 374 -1.70 -22.10 -0.58
N GLU A 375 -2.22 -21.16 -1.39
CA GLU A 375 -2.51 -21.39 -2.80
C GLU A 375 -1.25 -21.64 -3.65
N ARG A 376 -0.15 -20.94 -3.35
CA ARG A 376 1.12 -21.09 -4.08
C ARG A 376 1.84 -22.38 -3.71
N GLU A 377 1.85 -22.75 -2.44
CA GLU A 377 2.43 -24.00 -1.95
C GLU A 377 1.71 -25.22 -2.56
N LEU A 378 0.39 -25.15 -2.68
CA LEU A 378 -0.40 -26.15 -3.39
C LEU A 378 0.07 -26.32 -4.85
N LEU A 379 0.26 -25.21 -5.57
CA LEU A 379 0.76 -25.24 -6.95
C LEU A 379 2.18 -25.81 -7.06
N GLU A 380 3.08 -25.38 -6.17
CA GLU A 380 4.46 -25.86 -6.11
C GLU A 380 4.52 -27.35 -5.82
N SER A 381 3.78 -27.81 -4.82
CA SER A 381 3.69 -29.21 -4.43
C SER A 381 3.16 -30.10 -5.56
N LEU A 382 2.22 -29.60 -6.38
CA LEU A 382 1.70 -30.31 -7.55
C LEU A 382 2.57 -30.17 -8.81
N GLN A 383 3.56 -29.26 -8.80
CA GLN A 383 4.37 -28.90 -9.98
C GLN A 383 3.53 -28.46 -11.20
N VAL A 384 2.35 -27.87 -10.94
CA VAL A 384 1.42 -27.41 -11.97
C VAL A 384 1.55 -25.91 -12.23
N GLY A 385 1.50 -25.53 -13.50
CA GLY A 385 1.56 -24.14 -13.94
C GLY A 385 0.24 -23.61 -14.50
N CYS A 386 0.28 -22.41 -15.06
CA CYS A 386 -0.90 -21.75 -15.66
C CYS A 386 -1.48 -22.45 -16.91
N HIS A 387 -0.83 -23.51 -17.41
CA HIS A 387 -1.21 -24.29 -18.58
C HIS A 387 -2.03 -25.54 -18.25
N VAL A 388 -2.33 -25.77 -16.97
CA VAL A 388 -3.18 -26.88 -16.53
C VAL A 388 -4.56 -26.32 -16.15
N PRO A 389 -5.67 -26.97 -16.52
CA PRO A 389 -7.01 -26.59 -16.07
C PRO A 389 -7.16 -26.88 -14.55
N PHE A 390 -6.69 -25.95 -13.73
CA PHE A 390 -6.66 -26.06 -12.28
C PHE A 390 -7.16 -24.76 -11.63
N ALA A 391 -7.94 -24.90 -10.55
CA ALA A 391 -8.47 -23.78 -9.79
C ALA A 391 -8.16 -23.94 -8.30
N ALA A 392 -7.93 -22.83 -7.60
CA ALA A 392 -7.77 -22.84 -6.14
C ALA A 392 -8.15 -21.50 -5.53
N LEU A 393 -8.67 -21.55 -4.29
CA LEU A 393 -9.06 -20.38 -3.52
C LEU A 393 -8.94 -20.65 -2.01
N SER A 394 -8.09 -19.86 -1.36
CA SER A 394 -8.02 -19.71 0.09
C SER A 394 -8.87 -18.53 0.57
N GLU A 395 -9.67 -18.77 1.61
CA GLU A 395 -10.56 -17.79 2.24
C GLU A 395 -10.53 -17.95 3.77
N TRP A 396 -10.65 -16.84 4.51
CA TRP A 396 -10.83 -16.87 5.95
C TRP A 396 -12.31 -17.16 6.29
N VAL A 397 -12.58 -18.27 6.96
CA VAL A 397 -13.93 -18.71 7.36
C VAL A 397 -13.89 -19.13 8.82
N GLY A 398 -14.72 -18.51 9.67
CA GLY A 398 -14.82 -18.90 11.08
C GLY A 398 -13.51 -18.75 11.89
N GLY A 399 -12.56 -17.94 11.43
CA GLY A 399 -11.25 -17.78 12.07
C GLY A 399 -10.18 -18.77 11.61
N GLU A 400 -10.53 -19.70 10.71
CA GLU A 400 -9.60 -20.60 10.03
C GLU A 400 -9.39 -20.18 8.59
N LEU A 401 -8.28 -20.64 8.00
CA LEU A 401 -8.04 -20.51 6.58
C LEU A 401 -8.52 -21.78 5.89
N ARG A 402 -9.50 -21.65 5.01
CA ARG A 402 -10.04 -22.73 4.19
C ARG A 402 -9.49 -22.63 2.77
N LEU A 403 -8.91 -23.70 2.26
CA LEU A 403 -8.38 -23.82 0.90
C LEU A 403 -9.24 -24.82 0.12
N ARG A 404 -9.87 -24.34 -0.95
CA ARG A 404 -10.59 -25.16 -1.94
C ARG A 404 -9.76 -25.27 -3.20
N ALA A 405 -9.71 -26.45 -3.80
CA ALA A 405 -9.05 -26.71 -5.06
C ALA A 405 -9.95 -27.54 -5.98
N GLN A 406 -9.76 -27.40 -7.28
CA GLN A 406 -10.52 -28.15 -8.28
C GLN A 406 -9.58 -28.55 -9.42
N THR A 407 -9.45 -29.85 -9.64
CA THR A 407 -8.83 -30.42 -10.84
C THR A 407 -9.89 -30.59 -11.91
N LEU A 408 -9.60 -30.16 -13.13
CA LEU A 408 -10.53 -30.19 -14.26
C LEU A 408 -9.90 -30.98 -15.42
N SER A 409 -10.71 -31.67 -16.20
CA SER A 409 -10.29 -32.26 -17.47
C SER A 409 -10.71 -31.38 -18.66
N TYR A 410 -10.20 -31.68 -19.86
CA TYR A 410 -10.61 -30.97 -21.08
C TYR A 410 -12.04 -31.30 -21.51
N ASP A 411 -12.56 -32.47 -21.11
CA ASP A 411 -13.92 -32.94 -21.41
C ASP A 411 -14.99 -32.45 -20.42
N GLY A 412 -14.62 -31.59 -19.46
CA GLY A 412 -15.58 -30.98 -18.52
C GLY A 412 -15.90 -31.85 -17.29
N ARG A 413 -15.05 -32.80 -16.93
CA ARG A 413 -15.08 -33.45 -15.61
C ARG A 413 -14.29 -32.63 -14.60
N HIS A 414 -14.60 -32.81 -13.32
CA HIS A 414 -13.89 -32.16 -12.23
C HIS A 414 -13.90 -33.00 -10.95
N ILE A 415 -12.91 -32.75 -10.09
CA ILE A 415 -12.85 -33.27 -8.73
C ILE A 415 -12.51 -32.10 -7.80
N ASP A 416 -13.33 -31.93 -6.76
CA ASP A 416 -13.16 -30.90 -5.76
C ASP A 416 -12.40 -31.43 -4.54
N PHE A 417 -11.53 -30.59 -4.00
CA PHE A 417 -10.75 -30.84 -2.80
C PHE A 417 -10.88 -29.66 -1.85
N GLU A 418 -10.88 -29.92 -0.55
CA GLU A 418 -10.96 -28.89 0.48
C GLU A 418 -10.11 -29.26 1.69
N GLY A 419 -9.48 -28.25 2.30
CA GLY A 419 -8.84 -28.33 3.61
C GLY A 419 -9.09 -27.06 4.41
N SER A 420 -9.00 -27.14 5.73
CA SER A 420 -9.06 -25.99 6.64
C SER A 420 -8.03 -26.13 7.74
N LEU A 421 -7.41 -25.02 8.13
CA LEU A 421 -6.43 -24.99 9.21
C LEU A 421 -6.48 -23.66 9.96
N ALA A 422 -6.27 -23.70 11.27
CA ALA A 422 -6.09 -22.51 12.10
C ALA A 422 -4.71 -21.87 11.88
N VAL A 423 -4.56 -21.14 10.77
CA VAL A 423 -3.28 -20.56 10.32
C VAL A 423 -2.88 -19.33 11.14
N ARG A 424 -1.68 -19.36 11.71
CA ARG A 424 -1.05 -18.26 12.47
C ARG A 424 0.34 -17.90 11.95
N SER A 425 1.00 -18.82 11.26
CA SER A 425 2.35 -18.66 10.71
C SER A 425 2.38 -18.85 9.19
N ASP A 426 3.52 -18.53 8.56
CA ASP A 426 3.75 -18.86 7.14
C ASP A 426 3.81 -20.37 6.93
N ASP A 427 4.35 -21.11 7.90
CA ASP A 427 4.49 -22.56 7.83
C ASP A 427 3.12 -23.24 7.91
N ASP A 428 2.20 -22.75 8.75
CA ASP A 428 0.83 -23.25 8.82
C ASP A 428 0.12 -23.07 7.46
N ALA A 429 0.31 -21.91 6.81
CA ALA A 429 -0.28 -21.68 5.48
C ALA A 429 0.28 -22.65 4.44
N ARG A 430 1.60 -22.94 4.49
CA ARG A 430 2.23 -23.94 3.62
C ARG A 430 1.77 -25.35 3.95
N ASP A 431 1.62 -25.71 5.22
CA ASP A 431 1.10 -27.01 5.64
C ASP A 431 -0.29 -27.26 5.04
N LEU A 432 -1.20 -26.28 5.12
CA LEU A 432 -2.51 -26.37 4.48
C LEU A 432 -2.41 -26.61 2.96
N GLY A 433 -1.51 -25.90 2.28
CA GLY A 433 -1.26 -26.09 0.84
C GLY A 433 -0.75 -27.51 0.52
N ARG A 434 0.19 -28.02 1.31
CA ARG A 434 0.77 -29.36 1.18
C ARG A 434 -0.26 -30.46 1.47
N ASP A 435 -1.10 -30.29 2.48
CA ASP A 435 -2.13 -31.27 2.86
C ASP A 435 -3.19 -31.44 1.76
N VAL A 436 -3.64 -30.33 1.16
CA VAL A 436 -4.55 -30.37 0.00
C VAL A 436 -3.85 -30.99 -1.21
N ALA A 437 -2.57 -30.69 -1.44
CA ALA A 437 -1.79 -31.30 -2.51
C ALA A 437 -1.64 -32.82 -2.32
N LEU A 438 -1.40 -33.30 -1.09
CA LEU A 438 -1.35 -34.73 -0.76
C LEU A 438 -2.69 -35.42 -1.04
N SER A 439 -3.81 -34.77 -0.68
CA SER A 439 -5.15 -35.28 -0.99
C SER A 439 -5.38 -35.43 -2.49
N ILE A 440 -4.93 -34.47 -3.29
CA ILE A 440 -4.99 -34.54 -4.76
C ILE A 440 -4.11 -35.68 -5.29
N LYS A 441 -2.88 -35.80 -4.79
CA LYS A 441 -1.93 -36.86 -5.19
C LYS A 441 -2.40 -38.28 -4.84
N ALA A 442 -3.23 -38.42 -3.82
CA ALA A 442 -3.84 -39.69 -3.46
C ALA A 442 -4.95 -40.12 -4.46
N SER A 443 -5.47 -39.21 -5.28
CA SER A 443 -6.46 -39.50 -6.31
C SER A 443 -5.80 -39.72 -7.66
N THR A 444 -5.74 -40.99 -8.10
CA THR A 444 -5.21 -41.36 -9.43
C THR A 444 -5.94 -40.64 -10.56
N GLU A 445 -7.26 -40.45 -10.43
CA GLU A 445 -8.06 -39.75 -11.44
C GLU A 445 -7.68 -38.26 -11.51
N ALA A 446 -7.50 -37.59 -10.37
CA ALA A 446 -7.11 -36.18 -10.33
C ALA A 446 -5.71 -35.97 -10.93
N ILE A 447 -4.74 -36.85 -10.62
CA ILE A 447 -3.41 -36.79 -11.22
C ILE A 447 -3.48 -37.01 -12.74
N SER A 448 -4.26 -37.98 -13.21
CA SER A 448 -4.47 -38.18 -14.65
C SER A 448 -5.05 -36.95 -15.35
N MET A 449 -5.92 -36.18 -14.69
CA MET A 449 -6.47 -34.93 -15.25
C MET A 449 -5.41 -33.82 -15.33
N LEU A 450 -4.51 -33.74 -14.33
CA LEU A 450 -3.43 -32.73 -14.32
C LEU A 450 -2.35 -33.00 -15.38
N GLU A 451 -2.13 -34.28 -15.71
CA GLU A 451 -1.17 -34.73 -16.73
C GLU A 451 -1.74 -34.74 -18.16
N GLU A 452 -3.05 -34.55 -18.30
CA GLU A 452 -3.75 -34.55 -19.58
C GLU A 452 -3.19 -33.43 -20.47
N LYS A 453 -2.81 -33.80 -21.71
CA LYS A 453 -2.33 -32.82 -22.70
C LYS A 453 -3.51 -32.37 -23.58
N PRO A 454 -3.59 -31.07 -23.90
CA PRO A 454 -4.68 -30.51 -24.70
C PRO A 454 -4.72 -31.03 -26.13
#